data_AF-A0A7V7BFQ0-F1
#
_entry.id   AF-A0A7V7BFQ0-F1
#
_cell.length_a   1.000
_cell.length_b   1.000
_cell.length_c   1.000
_cell.angle_alpha   90.00
_cell.angle_beta   90.00
_cell.angle_gamma   90.00
#
_symmetry.space_group_name_H-M   'P 1'
#
loop_
_entity.id
_entity.type
_entity.pdbx_description
1 polymer ?
#
loop_
_entity_poly.entity_id
_entity_poly.type
_entity_poly.pdbx_seq_one_letter_code
_entity_poly.pdbx_strand_id
1 'polypeptide(L)'
;MENRFKNSLLDKSTVSVTWELVPGRGAKEPQQEFAVQAAEQAAKGGKVHALTITDNPGGNPAMLADYLGMEVFQKGIEPLVHFTCKDKNRNQMESQLYALDRAGVRNLLVMTGDYPVTGFKGRPKPVFDLDPVHVLELIEEMNKGLEYPGMKGTIKHQPSDFFAGAAVSPFKATEAEQMVQYYKLKKKLDAGAKFIITQVGYDARKYHELLLVMKQLGYEHIPVVGNIYVLPYGAAKTMNANRIPGCVVTDKLLA
;
A
#
# COMPACT_ATOMS: atom_id res chain seq x y z
N MET A 1 21.36 2.30 -4.82
CA MET A 1 21.22 1.55 -3.55
C MET A 1 20.37 0.32 -3.84
N GLU A 2 20.78 -0.84 -3.36
CA GLU A 2 20.03 -2.09 -3.54
C GLU A 2 18.66 -1.99 -2.85
N ASN A 3 17.57 -2.38 -3.53
CA ASN A 3 16.22 -2.37 -2.97
C ASN A 3 16.00 -3.60 -2.09
N ARG A 4 16.25 -3.47 -0.79
CA ARG A 4 16.18 -4.61 0.15
C ARG A 4 14.77 -5.18 0.29
N PHE A 5 13.74 -4.35 0.19
CA PHE A 5 12.35 -4.80 0.26
C PHE A 5 12.02 -5.71 -0.91
N LYS A 6 12.25 -5.23 -2.14
CA LYS A 6 12.08 -6.01 -3.38
C LYS A 6 12.84 -7.34 -3.31
N ASN A 7 14.10 -7.30 -2.91
CA ASN A 7 14.94 -8.51 -2.85
C ASN A 7 14.41 -9.51 -1.83
N SER A 8 14.00 -9.05 -0.63
CA SER A 8 13.42 -9.92 0.39
C SER A 8 12.11 -10.58 -0.01
N LEU A 9 11.32 -9.95 -0.89
CA LEU A 9 10.06 -10.53 -1.38
C LEU A 9 10.26 -11.52 -2.53
N LEU A 10 11.29 -11.32 -3.35
CA LEU A 10 11.58 -12.20 -4.48
C LEU A 10 12.42 -13.43 -4.08
N ASP A 11 13.14 -13.35 -2.97
CA ASP A 11 13.91 -14.45 -2.40
C ASP A 11 13.02 -15.38 -1.57
N LYS A 12 12.75 -16.59 -2.08
CA LYS A 12 11.95 -17.62 -1.41
C LYS A 12 12.58 -18.17 -0.12
N SER A 13 13.87 -17.93 0.11
CA SER A 13 14.57 -18.32 1.34
C SER A 13 14.45 -17.27 2.46
N THR A 14 13.94 -16.09 2.14
CA THR A 14 13.77 -14.98 3.08
C THR A 14 12.30 -14.81 3.46
N VAL A 15 12.04 -14.71 4.77
CA VAL A 15 10.73 -14.23 5.26
C VAL A 15 10.77 -12.71 5.28
N SER A 16 10.15 -12.07 4.28
CA SER A 16 10.05 -10.60 4.26
C SER A 16 9.15 -10.11 5.39
N VAL A 17 9.60 -9.07 6.07
CA VAL A 17 8.89 -8.46 7.22
C VAL A 17 8.82 -6.96 6.99
N THR A 18 7.61 -6.44 7.01
CA THR A 18 7.33 -5.00 6.95
C THR A 18 6.68 -4.54 8.26
N TRP A 19 6.94 -3.30 8.67
CA TRP A 19 6.32 -2.72 9.84
C TRP A 19 5.56 -1.43 9.48
N GLU A 20 4.26 -1.41 9.76
CA GLU A 20 3.38 -0.29 9.43
C GLU A 20 3.44 0.85 10.45
N LEU A 21 3.55 2.06 9.91
CA LEU A 21 3.58 3.32 10.61
C LEU A 21 2.44 4.23 10.15
N VAL A 22 1.92 5.01 11.10
CA VAL A 22 0.87 6.01 10.85
C VAL A 22 1.50 7.40 10.96
N PRO A 23 1.42 8.25 9.91
CA PRO A 23 2.13 9.53 9.87
C PRO A 23 1.72 10.58 10.92
N GLY A 24 0.63 10.38 11.67
CA GLY A 24 0.09 11.42 12.56
C GLY A 24 -0.72 12.48 11.81
N ARG A 25 -1.49 13.28 12.56
CA ARG A 25 -2.48 14.23 12.02
C ARG A 25 -1.92 15.63 11.77
N GLY A 26 -0.98 16.07 12.60
CA GLY A 26 -0.32 17.37 12.50
C GLY A 26 1.08 17.27 11.91
N ALA A 27 1.81 18.39 11.92
CA ALA A 27 3.16 18.47 11.36
C ALA A 27 4.29 18.18 12.38
N LYS A 28 3.97 18.11 13.68
CA LYS A 28 4.92 17.90 14.78
C LYS A 28 4.26 17.07 15.87
N GLU A 29 4.18 15.78 15.63
CA GLU A 29 3.49 14.79 16.45
C GLU A 29 4.49 13.72 16.93
N PRO A 30 4.33 13.17 18.15
CA PRO A 30 5.17 12.10 18.66
C PRO A 30 5.27 10.87 17.73
N GLN A 31 4.23 10.63 16.92
CA GLN A 31 4.21 9.53 15.93
C GLN A 31 5.28 9.70 14.84
N GLN A 32 5.63 10.93 14.47
CA GLN A 32 6.64 11.21 13.46
C GLN A 32 8.04 11.03 14.05
N GLU A 33 8.27 11.53 15.27
CA GLU A 33 9.52 11.28 16.00
C GLU A 33 9.74 9.77 16.19
N PHE A 34 8.67 9.05 16.57
CA PHE A 34 8.69 7.59 16.65
C PHE A 34 9.02 6.92 15.32
N ALA A 35 8.40 7.35 14.21
CA ALA A 35 8.66 6.80 12.88
C ALA A 35 10.13 6.94 12.48
N VAL A 36 10.74 8.10 12.77
CA VAL A 36 12.17 8.35 12.50
C VAL A 36 13.06 7.45 13.35
N GLN A 37 12.77 7.31 14.66
CA GLN A 37 13.51 6.40 15.55
C GLN A 37 13.36 4.94 15.14
N ALA A 38 12.14 4.52 14.78
CA ALA A 38 11.84 3.18 14.28
C ALA A 38 12.62 2.87 13.00
N ALA A 39 12.77 3.85 12.09
CA ALA A 39 13.57 3.71 10.88
C ALA A 39 15.04 3.44 11.18
N GLU A 40 15.64 4.21 12.09
CA GLU A 40 17.03 4.00 12.50
C GLU A 40 17.25 2.65 13.17
N GLN A 41 16.32 2.23 14.04
CA GLN A 41 16.41 0.94 14.71
C GLN A 41 16.25 -0.22 13.71
N ALA A 42 15.27 -0.13 12.82
CA ALA A 42 14.98 -1.15 11.83
C ALA A 42 16.15 -1.31 10.83
N ALA A 43 16.75 -0.19 10.39
CA ALA A 43 17.91 -0.19 9.51
C ALA A 43 19.11 -0.93 10.11
N LYS A 44 19.36 -0.76 11.42
CA LYS A 44 20.45 -1.43 12.15
C LYS A 44 20.12 -2.88 12.50
N GLY A 45 18.85 -3.20 12.73
CA GLY A 45 18.42 -4.50 13.25
C GLY A 45 18.40 -5.63 12.22
N GLY A 46 18.27 -5.32 10.93
CA GLY A 46 18.32 -6.31 9.83
C GLY A 46 17.15 -7.30 9.77
N LYS A 47 16.17 -7.22 10.67
CA LYS A 47 14.97 -8.09 10.69
C LYS A 47 13.80 -7.52 9.89
N VAL A 48 13.72 -6.20 9.77
CA VAL A 48 12.66 -5.48 9.06
C VAL A 48 13.22 -5.03 7.72
N HIS A 49 12.51 -5.36 6.65
CA HIS A 49 12.94 -5.14 5.28
C HIS A 49 12.37 -3.85 4.68
N ALA A 50 11.21 -3.40 5.19
CA ALA A 50 10.65 -2.10 4.88
C ALA A 50 9.80 -1.53 6.03
N LEU A 51 9.69 -0.21 6.10
CA LEU A 51 8.66 0.46 6.88
C LEU A 51 7.54 0.90 5.95
N THR A 52 6.31 0.43 6.21
CA THR A 52 5.15 0.79 5.40
C THR A 52 4.42 1.98 6.01
N ILE A 53 3.99 2.93 5.19
CA ILE A 53 3.52 4.24 5.64
C ILE A 53 2.13 4.51 5.07
N THR A 54 1.16 4.64 5.97
CA THR A 54 -0.26 4.83 5.60
C THR A 54 -0.53 6.24 5.07
N ASP A 55 -1.38 6.35 4.05
CA ASP A 55 -1.79 7.64 3.45
C ASP A 55 -3.22 8.02 3.83
N ASN A 56 -3.36 9.12 4.58
CA ASN A 56 -4.63 9.64 5.09
C ASN A 56 -5.54 8.54 5.69
N PRO A 57 -5.10 7.82 6.73
CA PRO A 57 -5.80 6.65 7.25
C PRO A 57 -7.21 6.99 7.76
N GLY A 58 -8.17 6.14 7.39
CA GLY A 58 -9.59 6.33 7.70
C GLY A 58 -10.25 7.47 6.90
N GLY A 59 -9.60 7.97 5.84
CA GLY A 59 -10.12 9.06 5.03
C GLY A 59 -10.03 10.43 5.71
N ASN A 60 -9.13 10.58 6.69
CA ASN A 60 -8.91 11.84 7.39
C ASN A 60 -7.51 12.36 7.03
N PRO A 61 -7.31 13.69 6.92
CA PRO A 61 -6.00 14.28 6.66
C PRO A 61 -4.94 13.82 7.67
N ALA A 62 -3.75 13.57 7.16
CA ALA A 62 -2.54 13.24 7.91
C ALA A 62 -1.33 13.90 7.24
N MET A 63 -0.17 13.83 7.89
CA MET A 63 1.08 14.13 7.20
C MET A 63 1.23 13.21 5.97
N LEU A 64 1.72 13.76 4.86
CA LEU A 64 1.85 13.02 3.60
C LEU A 64 2.76 11.81 3.78
N ALA A 65 2.28 10.64 3.37
CA ALA A 65 3.03 9.40 3.44
C ALA A 65 4.33 9.45 2.63
N ASP A 66 4.32 10.17 1.50
CA ASP A 66 5.48 10.37 0.64
C ASP A 66 6.63 11.03 1.38
N TYR A 67 6.31 12.12 2.10
CA TYR A 67 7.32 12.92 2.78
C TYR A 67 7.93 12.14 3.94
N LEU A 68 7.11 11.50 4.76
CA LEU A 68 7.61 10.63 5.82
C LEU A 68 8.39 9.44 5.23
N GLY A 69 8.00 8.94 4.06
CA GLY A 69 8.76 7.93 3.31
C GLY A 69 10.14 8.39 2.90
N MET A 70 10.29 9.64 2.47
CA MET A 70 11.59 10.23 2.16
C MET A 70 12.47 10.37 3.41
N GLU A 71 11.91 10.78 4.56
CA GLU A 71 12.65 10.82 5.83
C GLU A 71 13.11 9.44 6.27
N VAL A 72 12.22 8.43 6.19
CA VAL A 72 12.52 7.03 6.47
C VAL A 72 13.64 6.51 5.55
N PHE A 73 13.57 6.83 4.25
CA PHE A 73 14.61 6.44 3.30
C PHE A 73 15.98 7.01 3.65
N GLN A 74 16.05 8.26 4.11
CA GLN A 74 17.29 8.89 4.55
C GLN A 74 17.90 8.24 5.80
N LYS A 75 17.09 7.54 6.61
CA LYS A 75 17.57 6.73 7.74
C LYS A 75 18.11 5.36 7.34
N GLY A 76 18.13 5.05 6.04
CA GLY A 76 18.75 3.86 5.51
C GLY A 76 17.87 2.62 5.61
N ILE A 77 16.54 2.77 5.59
CA ILE A 77 15.59 1.67 5.41
C ILE A 77 14.62 1.96 4.26
N GLU A 78 14.19 0.92 3.55
CA GLU A 78 13.26 1.05 2.43
C GLU A 78 11.88 1.47 2.96
N PRO A 79 11.32 2.61 2.53
CA PRO A 79 9.92 2.91 2.75
C PRO A 79 9.04 2.12 1.77
N LEU A 80 7.86 1.70 2.21
CA LEU A 80 6.74 1.25 1.39
C LEU A 80 5.59 2.25 1.54
N VAL A 81 5.42 3.12 0.56
CA VAL A 81 4.43 4.21 0.65
C VAL A 81 3.07 3.71 0.19
N HIS A 82 2.03 3.90 1.01
CA HIS A 82 0.65 3.65 0.58
C HIS A 82 0.25 4.74 -0.41
N PHE A 83 0.06 4.38 -1.68
CA PHE A 83 -0.30 5.32 -2.72
C PHE A 83 -1.81 5.20 -2.99
N THR A 84 -2.60 6.16 -2.50
CA THR A 84 -4.06 6.07 -2.57
C THR A 84 -4.69 7.01 -3.60
N CYS A 85 -5.74 6.53 -4.27
CA CYS A 85 -6.43 7.25 -5.35
C CYS A 85 -7.58 8.18 -4.90
N LYS A 86 -8.12 7.97 -3.69
CA LYS A 86 -9.37 8.57 -3.17
C LYS A 86 -9.52 10.09 -3.34
N ASP A 87 -8.42 10.83 -3.20
CA ASP A 87 -8.38 12.28 -3.03
C ASP A 87 -7.44 12.96 -4.05
N LYS A 88 -7.01 12.26 -5.10
CA LYS A 88 -6.05 12.75 -6.09
C LYS A 88 -6.60 12.67 -7.51
N ASN A 89 -6.25 13.65 -8.34
CA ASN A 89 -6.43 13.58 -9.78
C ASN A 89 -5.13 13.06 -10.45
N ARG A 90 -5.19 12.75 -11.75
CA ARG A 90 -4.03 12.24 -12.49
C ARG A 90 -2.81 13.15 -12.41
N ASN A 91 -3.01 14.48 -12.44
CA ASN A 91 -1.92 15.45 -12.36
C ASN A 91 -1.19 15.39 -11.01
N GLN A 92 -1.96 15.28 -9.91
CA GLN A 92 -1.41 15.12 -8.58
C GLN A 92 -0.68 13.78 -8.44
N MET A 93 -1.27 12.69 -8.95
CA MET A 93 -0.66 11.35 -8.88
C MET A 93 0.66 11.29 -9.67
N GLU A 94 0.67 11.80 -10.90
CA GLU A 94 1.86 11.83 -11.75
C GLU A 94 2.97 12.70 -11.13
N SER A 95 2.64 13.91 -10.65
CA SER A 95 3.59 14.78 -9.94
C SER A 95 4.16 14.14 -8.67
N GLN A 96 3.33 13.41 -7.93
CA GLN A 96 3.74 12.68 -6.73
C GLN A 96 4.72 11.55 -7.07
N LEU A 97 4.45 10.79 -8.13
CA LEU A 97 5.37 9.77 -8.64
C LEU A 97 6.70 10.39 -9.08
N TYR A 98 6.70 11.52 -9.80
CA TYR A 98 7.95 12.22 -10.13
C TYR A 98 8.79 12.60 -8.90
N ALA A 99 8.13 13.09 -7.84
CA ALA A 99 8.82 13.44 -6.60
C ALA A 99 9.41 12.22 -5.88
N LEU A 100 8.67 11.11 -5.85
CA LEU A 100 9.10 9.85 -5.23
C LEU A 100 10.29 9.24 -5.98
N ASP A 101 10.22 9.18 -7.31
CA ASP A 101 11.32 8.69 -8.16
C ASP A 101 12.59 9.54 -7.96
N ARG A 102 12.44 10.88 -7.98
CA ARG A 102 13.55 11.80 -7.74
C ARG A 102 14.21 11.61 -6.38
N ALA A 103 13.43 11.23 -5.37
CA ALA A 103 13.89 10.95 -4.01
C ALA A 103 14.45 9.52 -3.81
N GLY A 104 14.29 8.64 -4.81
CA GLY A 104 14.69 7.23 -4.72
C GLY A 104 13.72 6.34 -3.94
N VAL A 105 12.51 6.84 -3.65
CA VAL A 105 11.44 6.08 -2.98
C VAL A 105 10.71 5.24 -4.03
N ARG A 106 11.02 3.94 -4.05
CA ARG A 106 10.62 3.05 -5.14
C ARG A 106 9.47 2.12 -4.79
N ASN A 107 9.23 1.84 -3.53
CA ASN A 107 8.24 0.83 -3.14
C ASN A 107 6.89 1.47 -2.85
N LEU A 108 5.88 1.07 -3.62
CA LEU A 108 4.53 1.63 -3.55
C LEU A 108 3.50 0.54 -3.30
N LEU A 109 2.56 0.78 -2.39
CA LEU A 109 1.36 -0.04 -2.22
C LEU A 109 0.17 0.73 -2.78
N VAL A 110 -0.23 0.41 -4.01
CA VAL A 110 -1.30 1.10 -4.72
C VAL A 110 -2.67 0.59 -4.28
N MET A 111 -3.56 1.51 -3.90
CA MET A 111 -4.90 1.16 -3.44
C MET A 111 -5.91 2.30 -3.64
N THR A 112 -7.20 1.98 -3.55
CA THR A 112 -8.26 2.99 -3.67
C THR A 112 -8.17 4.02 -2.52
N GLY A 113 -7.95 3.54 -1.29
CA GLY A 113 -8.01 4.34 -0.07
C GLY A 113 -9.42 4.48 0.49
N ASP A 114 -9.51 4.86 1.77
CA ASP A 114 -10.77 5.06 2.49
C ASP A 114 -11.51 6.30 2.00
N TYR A 115 -12.84 6.28 1.95
CA TYR A 115 -13.60 7.46 1.53
C TYR A 115 -13.27 8.69 2.41
N PRO A 116 -13.02 9.89 1.86
CA PRO A 116 -12.72 11.05 2.69
C PRO A 116 -13.90 11.46 3.58
N VAL A 117 -13.67 11.58 4.90
CA VAL A 117 -14.75 11.80 5.89
C VAL A 117 -14.69 13.14 6.63
N THR A 118 -13.50 13.70 6.85
CA THR A 118 -13.33 14.95 7.62
C THR A 118 -12.22 15.82 7.03
N GLY A 119 -12.17 17.09 7.44
CA GLY A 119 -11.19 18.07 6.98
C GLY A 119 -11.51 19.47 7.48
N PHE A 120 -10.68 20.45 7.10
CA PHE A 120 -10.90 21.84 7.43
C PHE A 120 -12.27 22.32 6.92
N LYS A 121 -13.13 22.75 7.82
CA LYS A 121 -14.51 23.19 7.53
C LYS A 121 -15.42 22.13 6.90
N GLY A 122 -15.09 20.84 7.05
CA GLY A 122 -15.99 19.73 6.72
C GLY A 122 -15.39 18.68 5.79
N ARG A 123 -16.28 17.83 5.25
CA ARG A 123 -15.89 16.69 4.40
C ARG A 123 -15.38 17.18 3.04
N PRO A 124 -14.15 16.82 2.63
CA PRO A 124 -13.62 17.21 1.33
C PRO A 124 -14.34 16.47 0.18
N LYS A 125 -14.22 17.01 -1.04
CA LYS A 125 -14.74 16.36 -2.24
C LYS A 125 -13.86 15.13 -2.58
N PRO A 126 -14.45 13.94 -2.75
CA PRO A 126 -13.70 12.80 -3.27
C PRO A 126 -13.35 13.02 -4.75
N VAL A 127 -12.17 12.55 -5.18
CA VAL A 127 -11.68 12.79 -6.55
C VAL A 127 -11.81 11.55 -7.42
N PHE A 128 -11.17 10.44 -7.04
CA PHE A 128 -11.23 9.15 -7.74
C PHE A 128 -11.04 9.25 -9.29
N ASP A 129 -10.13 10.10 -9.78
CA ASP A 129 -9.92 10.31 -11.23
C ASP A 129 -9.33 9.04 -11.89
N LEU A 130 -8.30 8.46 -11.26
CA LEU A 130 -7.74 7.17 -11.63
C LEU A 130 -8.02 6.17 -10.50
N ASP A 131 -8.22 4.91 -10.87
CA ASP A 131 -8.30 3.81 -9.90
C ASP A 131 -6.94 3.08 -9.79
N PRO A 132 -6.79 2.12 -8.86
CA PRO A 132 -5.52 1.40 -8.69
C PRO A 132 -5.02 0.67 -9.93
N VAL A 133 -5.90 0.24 -10.83
CA VAL A 133 -5.49 -0.44 -12.07
C VAL A 133 -4.80 0.56 -12.99
N HIS A 134 -5.43 1.72 -13.22
CA HIS A 134 -4.86 2.79 -14.04
C HIS A 134 -3.56 3.36 -13.45
N VAL A 135 -3.45 3.44 -12.12
CA VAL A 135 -2.21 3.89 -11.47
C VAL A 135 -1.07 2.88 -11.64
N LEU A 136 -1.36 1.57 -11.57
CA LEU A 136 -0.36 0.54 -11.85
C LEU A 136 0.09 0.60 -13.32
N GLU A 137 -0.84 0.80 -14.26
CA GLU A 137 -0.51 1.01 -15.68
C GLU A 137 0.40 2.23 -15.86
N LEU A 138 0.07 3.38 -15.23
CA LEU A 138 0.91 4.57 -15.26
C LEU A 138 2.32 4.28 -14.72
N ILE A 139 2.43 3.60 -13.59
CA ILE A 139 3.73 3.25 -12.99
C ILE A 139 4.53 2.34 -13.93
N GLU A 140 3.90 1.35 -14.57
CA GLU A 140 4.59 0.49 -15.54
C GLU A 140 5.05 1.26 -16.79
N GLU A 141 4.26 2.22 -17.28
CA GLU A 141 4.69 3.10 -18.38
C GLU A 141 5.84 4.03 -17.96
N MET A 142 5.81 4.56 -16.74
CA MET A 142 6.94 5.31 -16.17
C MET A 142 8.19 4.44 -16.03
N ASN A 143 8.06 3.17 -15.64
CA ASN A 143 9.17 2.21 -15.56
C ASN A 143 9.74 1.86 -16.95
N LYS A 144 8.99 2.07 -18.05
CA LYS A 144 9.47 1.91 -19.44
C LYS A 144 10.04 3.22 -20.03
N GLY A 145 9.96 4.32 -19.28
CA GLY A 145 10.22 5.68 -19.76
C GLY A 145 8.98 6.25 -20.43
N LEU A 146 8.12 6.90 -19.63
CA LEU A 146 6.83 7.44 -20.06
C LEU A 146 6.98 8.33 -21.30
N GLU A 147 6.15 8.09 -22.30
CA GLU A 147 6.08 8.87 -23.53
C GLU A 147 4.78 9.68 -23.59
N TYR A 148 4.87 10.95 -23.97
CA TYR A 148 3.71 11.83 -24.10
C TYR A 148 3.95 12.94 -25.15
N PRO A 149 2.89 13.52 -25.74
CA PRO A 149 3.03 14.58 -26.72
C PRO A 149 3.47 15.90 -26.06
N GLY A 150 4.57 16.47 -26.55
CA GLY A 150 5.03 17.81 -26.21
C GLY A 150 4.89 18.80 -27.38
N MET A 151 5.24 20.07 -27.14
CA MET A 151 5.10 21.14 -28.16
C MET A 151 5.91 20.91 -29.44
N LYS A 152 7.01 20.15 -29.38
CA LYS A 152 7.93 19.91 -30.51
C LYS A 152 8.00 18.42 -30.92
N GLY A 153 7.00 17.63 -30.54
CA GLY A 153 6.97 16.18 -30.79
C GLY A 153 6.86 15.37 -29.50
N THR A 154 7.03 14.05 -29.62
CA THR A 154 6.95 13.12 -28.50
C THR A 154 8.12 13.31 -27.54
N ILE A 155 7.82 13.52 -26.25
CA ILE A 155 8.80 13.54 -25.18
C ILE A 155 8.84 12.15 -24.56
N LYS A 156 10.05 11.65 -24.31
CA LYS A 156 10.29 10.41 -23.55
C LYS A 156 11.07 10.73 -22.29
N HIS A 157 10.55 10.30 -21.14
CA HIS A 157 11.25 10.40 -19.87
C HIS A 157 12.28 9.29 -19.69
N GLN A 158 13.23 9.53 -18.77
CA GLN A 158 14.08 8.45 -18.30
C GLN A 158 13.21 7.39 -17.59
N PRO A 159 13.48 6.10 -17.78
CA PRO A 159 12.80 5.05 -17.03
C PRO A 159 12.97 5.23 -15.52
N SER A 160 11.88 5.10 -14.78
CA SER A 160 11.87 4.96 -13.32
C SER A 160 12.14 3.50 -12.89
N ASP A 161 12.33 3.27 -11.58
CA ASP A 161 12.57 1.94 -10.99
C ASP A 161 11.57 1.65 -9.85
N PHE A 162 10.28 1.92 -10.09
CA PHE A 162 9.24 1.62 -9.10
C PHE A 162 9.02 0.11 -8.94
N PHE A 163 8.89 -0.32 -7.69
CA PHE A 163 8.41 -1.63 -7.29
C PHE A 163 7.03 -1.48 -6.65
N ALA A 164 6.00 -1.46 -7.49
CA ALA A 164 4.62 -1.24 -7.07
C ALA A 164 3.86 -2.55 -6.88
N GLY A 165 3.16 -2.66 -5.75
CA GLY A 165 2.24 -3.74 -5.44
C GLY A 165 0.83 -3.22 -5.25
N ALA A 166 -0.10 -4.13 -4.97
CA ALA A 166 -1.51 -3.78 -4.82
C ALA A 166 -2.16 -4.42 -3.59
N ALA A 167 -3.14 -3.72 -3.02
CA ALA A 167 -3.92 -4.26 -1.91
C ALA A 167 -5.06 -5.19 -2.38
N VAL A 168 -5.38 -6.23 -1.62
CA VAL A 168 -6.59 -7.06 -1.80
C VAL A 168 -7.25 -7.37 -0.45
N SER A 169 -8.57 -7.47 -0.41
CA SER A 169 -9.28 -7.97 0.77
C SER A 169 -9.88 -9.34 0.44
N PRO A 170 -9.35 -10.44 1.00
CA PRO A 170 -9.94 -11.77 0.89
C PRO A 170 -11.07 -12.01 1.92
N PHE A 171 -11.50 -10.96 2.62
CA PHE A 171 -12.42 -11.03 3.75
C PHE A 171 -13.75 -10.32 3.43
N LYS A 172 -14.46 -10.79 2.40
CA LYS A 172 -15.81 -10.30 2.09
C LYS A 172 -16.89 -11.15 2.76
N ALA A 173 -18.01 -10.50 3.05
CA ALA A 173 -19.14 -11.13 3.75
C ALA A 173 -19.87 -12.12 2.85
N THR A 174 -19.96 -11.81 1.56
CA THR A 174 -20.61 -12.68 0.57
C THR A 174 -19.63 -13.19 -0.47
N GLU A 175 -19.92 -14.38 -1.01
CA GLU A 175 -19.15 -14.97 -2.11
C GLU A 175 -19.19 -14.07 -3.36
N ALA A 176 -20.34 -13.47 -3.67
CA ALA A 176 -20.48 -12.56 -4.80
C ALA A 176 -19.52 -11.35 -4.70
N GLU A 177 -19.44 -10.72 -3.53
CA GLU A 177 -18.48 -9.64 -3.28
C GLU A 177 -17.04 -10.12 -3.34
N GLN A 178 -16.77 -11.34 -2.83
CA GLN A 178 -15.45 -11.95 -2.85
C GLN A 178 -14.96 -12.19 -4.28
N MET A 179 -15.82 -12.71 -5.15
CA MET A 179 -15.50 -12.93 -6.56
C MET A 179 -15.24 -11.62 -7.31
N VAL A 180 -15.99 -10.55 -7.00
CA VAL A 180 -15.71 -9.22 -7.55
C VAL A 180 -14.35 -8.69 -7.07
N GLN A 181 -13.95 -8.96 -5.82
CA GLN A 181 -12.61 -8.60 -5.35
C GLN A 181 -11.51 -9.35 -6.09
N TYR A 182 -11.69 -10.65 -6.35
CA TYR A 182 -10.72 -11.43 -7.10
C TYR A 182 -10.66 -11.04 -8.58
N TYR A 183 -11.78 -10.65 -9.18
CA TYR A 183 -11.77 -10.07 -10.53
C TYR A 183 -10.98 -8.75 -10.58
N LYS A 184 -11.16 -7.87 -9.58
CA LYS A 184 -10.36 -6.64 -9.45
C LYS A 184 -8.88 -6.93 -9.17
N LEU A 185 -8.58 -7.98 -8.40
CA LEU A 185 -7.21 -8.44 -8.18
C LEU A 185 -6.56 -8.84 -9.50
N LYS A 186 -7.24 -9.65 -10.33
CA LYS A 186 -6.74 -10.02 -11.66
C LYS A 186 -6.39 -8.79 -12.49
N LYS A 187 -7.27 -7.79 -12.56
CA LYS A 187 -6.99 -6.54 -13.29
C LYS A 187 -5.73 -5.82 -12.78
N LYS A 188 -5.51 -5.79 -11.47
CA LYS A 188 -4.30 -5.19 -10.88
C LYS A 188 -3.03 -5.99 -11.20
N LEU A 189 -3.13 -7.32 -11.25
CA LEU A 189 -2.03 -8.19 -11.66
C LEU A 189 -1.70 -8.02 -13.15
N ASP A 190 -2.73 -7.99 -14.00
CA ASP A 190 -2.60 -7.73 -15.44
C ASP A 190 -1.95 -6.35 -15.70
N ALA A 191 -2.28 -5.35 -14.87
CA ALA A 191 -1.72 -3.99 -14.91
C ALA A 191 -0.29 -3.87 -14.34
N GLY A 192 0.30 -4.96 -13.85
CA GLY A 192 1.72 -5.01 -13.49
C GLY A 192 2.06 -4.98 -11.99
N ALA A 193 1.09 -5.18 -11.08
CA ALA A 193 1.39 -5.32 -9.65
C ALA A 193 2.45 -6.42 -9.40
N LYS A 194 3.56 -6.05 -8.74
CA LYS A 194 4.72 -6.94 -8.49
C LYS A 194 4.63 -7.73 -7.19
N PHE A 195 3.73 -7.35 -6.29
CA PHE A 195 3.40 -8.06 -5.06
C PHE A 195 1.99 -7.68 -4.61
N ILE A 196 1.40 -8.48 -3.74
CA ILE A 196 0.07 -8.25 -3.18
C ILE A 196 0.16 -8.16 -1.65
N ILE A 197 -0.54 -7.20 -1.06
CA ILE A 197 -0.73 -7.12 0.39
C ILE A 197 -2.21 -7.32 0.71
N THR A 198 -2.52 -8.25 1.61
CA THR A 198 -3.91 -8.47 2.03
C THR A 198 -4.33 -7.38 3.02
N GLN A 199 -5.62 -7.04 3.10
CA GLN A 199 -6.11 -6.38 4.31
C GLN A 199 -5.93 -7.25 5.55
N VAL A 200 -6.00 -6.63 6.72
CA VAL A 200 -5.98 -7.34 8.00
C VAL A 200 -7.19 -8.30 8.08
N GLY A 201 -6.94 -9.51 8.58
CA GLY A 201 -7.97 -10.48 8.88
C GLY A 201 -7.40 -11.66 9.66
N TYR A 202 -8.28 -12.54 10.16
CA TYR A 202 -7.92 -13.60 11.10
C TYR A 202 -8.36 -15.00 10.65
N ASP A 203 -8.77 -15.16 9.38
CA ASP A 203 -9.15 -16.47 8.82
C ASP A 203 -8.06 -17.01 7.89
N ALA A 204 -7.28 -17.98 8.40
CA ALA A 204 -6.23 -18.69 7.65
C ALA A 204 -6.75 -19.32 6.34
N ARG A 205 -8.02 -19.74 6.29
CA ARG A 205 -8.60 -20.37 5.08
C ARG A 205 -8.81 -19.34 3.98
N LYS A 206 -9.10 -18.07 4.32
CA LYS A 206 -9.20 -16.99 3.34
C LYS A 206 -7.86 -16.59 2.74
N TYR A 207 -6.78 -16.67 3.52
CA TYR A 207 -5.43 -16.55 2.97
C TYR A 207 -5.11 -17.71 2.03
N HIS A 208 -5.46 -18.95 2.39
CA HIS A 208 -5.27 -20.11 1.51
C HIS A 208 -6.09 -20.01 0.22
N GLU A 209 -7.36 -19.61 0.30
CA GLU A 209 -8.24 -19.33 -0.83
C GLU A 209 -7.61 -18.33 -1.80
N LEU A 210 -7.07 -17.22 -1.29
CA LEU A 210 -6.36 -16.23 -2.11
C LEU A 210 -5.16 -16.85 -2.85
N LEU A 211 -4.35 -17.69 -2.20
CA LEU A 211 -3.21 -18.34 -2.85
C LEU A 211 -3.65 -19.31 -3.95
N LEU A 212 -4.75 -20.04 -3.75
CA LEU A 212 -5.33 -20.90 -4.78
C LEU A 212 -5.85 -20.09 -5.97
N VAL A 213 -6.51 -18.96 -5.72
CA VAL A 213 -6.96 -18.03 -6.77
C VAL A 213 -5.78 -17.46 -7.54
N MET A 214 -4.72 -17.02 -6.87
CA MET A 214 -3.49 -16.54 -7.52
C MET A 214 -2.92 -17.59 -8.48
N LYS A 215 -2.85 -18.86 -8.04
CA LYS A 215 -2.41 -19.98 -8.87
C LYS A 215 -3.35 -20.25 -10.05
N GLN A 216 -4.66 -20.23 -9.83
CA GLN A 216 -5.64 -20.45 -10.90
C GLN A 216 -5.57 -19.36 -11.98
N LEU A 217 -5.21 -18.14 -11.59
CA LEU A 217 -5.01 -17.02 -12.52
C LEU A 217 -3.63 -17.00 -13.19
N GLY A 218 -2.70 -17.89 -12.81
CA GLY A 218 -1.33 -17.95 -13.34
C GLY A 218 -0.35 -16.95 -12.71
N TYR A 219 -0.67 -16.43 -11.52
CA TYR A 219 0.12 -15.42 -10.80
C TYR A 219 0.74 -15.95 -9.49
N GLU A 220 0.93 -17.26 -9.34
CA GLU A 220 1.55 -17.87 -8.15
C GLU A 220 3.01 -17.45 -7.92
N HIS A 221 3.65 -16.86 -8.92
CA HIS A 221 5.01 -16.32 -8.83
C HIS A 221 5.06 -14.91 -8.21
N ILE A 222 3.90 -14.23 -8.10
CA ILE A 222 3.80 -12.91 -7.47
C ILE A 222 3.67 -13.09 -5.95
N PRO A 223 4.56 -12.50 -5.13
CA PRO A 223 4.51 -12.64 -3.67
C PRO A 223 3.22 -12.07 -3.07
N VAL A 224 2.67 -12.77 -2.08
CA VAL A 224 1.53 -12.32 -1.27
C VAL A 224 1.99 -12.14 0.17
N VAL A 225 1.84 -10.93 0.69
CA VAL A 225 2.17 -10.57 2.08
C VAL A 225 0.88 -10.50 2.89
N GLY A 226 0.81 -11.31 3.94
CA GLY A 226 -0.27 -11.27 4.92
C GLY A 226 -0.03 -10.18 5.96
N ASN A 227 -1.08 -9.46 6.34
CA ASN A 227 -1.03 -8.50 7.43
C ASN A 227 -1.31 -9.17 8.78
N ILE A 228 -0.39 -9.00 9.73
CA ILE A 228 -0.55 -9.44 11.12
C ILE A 228 -0.79 -8.20 11.98
N TYR A 229 -1.98 -8.08 12.55
CA TYR A 229 -2.32 -7.02 13.48
C TYR A 229 -2.35 -7.58 14.90
N VAL A 230 -1.46 -7.08 15.76
CA VAL A 230 -1.47 -7.40 17.19
C VAL A 230 -2.71 -6.74 17.79
N LEU A 231 -3.78 -7.52 17.90
CA LEU A 231 -5.13 -7.04 18.14
C LEU A 231 -5.33 -6.62 19.61
N PRO A 232 -5.42 -5.32 19.93
CA PRO A 232 -5.72 -4.88 21.29
C PRO A 232 -7.21 -5.10 21.58
N TYR A 233 -7.57 -5.33 22.84
CA TYR A 233 -8.96 -5.65 23.24
C TYR A 233 -10.01 -4.66 22.73
N GLY A 234 -9.70 -3.35 22.75
CA GLY A 234 -10.59 -2.32 22.22
C GLY A 234 -10.90 -2.50 20.73
N ALA A 235 -9.87 -2.71 19.91
CA ALA A 235 -10.05 -2.97 18.48
C ALA A 235 -10.73 -4.32 18.23
N ALA A 236 -10.41 -5.35 19.03
CA ALA A 236 -11.06 -6.66 18.98
C ALA A 236 -12.58 -6.53 19.13
N LYS A 237 -13.02 -5.77 20.15
CA LYS A 237 -14.44 -5.53 20.42
C LYS A 237 -15.13 -4.79 19.27
N THR A 238 -14.47 -3.79 18.68
CA THR A 238 -15.00 -3.03 17.53
C THR A 238 -15.14 -3.90 16.28
N MET A 239 -14.13 -4.73 15.99
CA MET A 239 -14.14 -5.67 14.86
C MET A 239 -15.16 -6.80 15.06
N ASN A 240 -15.26 -7.36 16.27
CA ASN A 240 -16.27 -8.37 16.62
C ASN A 240 -17.70 -7.83 16.47
N ALA A 241 -17.93 -6.56 16.82
CA ALA A 241 -19.20 -5.88 16.58
C ALA A 241 -19.45 -5.48 15.10
N ASN A 242 -18.62 -5.94 14.15
CA ASN A 242 -18.70 -5.66 12.71
C ASN A 242 -18.70 -4.16 12.35
N ARG A 243 -18.07 -3.31 13.19
CA ARG A 243 -17.98 -1.86 12.92
C ARG A 243 -16.83 -1.50 11.98
N ILE A 244 -15.95 -2.46 11.67
CA ILE A 244 -14.86 -2.30 10.69
C ILE A 244 -15.14 -3.28 9.55
N PRO A 245 -15.56 -2.80 8.37
CA PRO A 245 -15.92 -3.67 7.25
C PRO A 245 -14.78 -4.63 6.86
N GLY A 246 -15.11 -5.92 6.76
CA GLY A 246 -14.18 -6.97 6.35
C GLY A 246 -13.17 -7.42 7.41
N CYS A 247 -13.20 -6.86 8.62
CA CYS A 247 -12.37 -7.31 9.73
C CYS A 247 -13.24 -8.06 10.75
N VAL A 248 -13.33 -9.38 10.61
CA VAL A 248 -14.15 -10.22 11.50
C VAL A 248 -13.29 -10.79 12.63
N VAL A 249 -13.66 -10.49 13.87
CA VAL A 249 -13.12 -11.11 15.08
C VAL A 249 -14.23 -11.96 15.69
N THR A 250 -13.99 -13.27 15.81
CA THR A 250 -14.97 -14.20 16.40
C THR A 250 -15.08 -14.00 17.91
N ASP A 251 -16.20 -14.39 18.52
CA ASP A 251 -16.37 -14.35 19.99
C ASP A 251 -15.26 -15.13 20.70
N LYS A 252 -14.83 -16.26 20.12
CA LYS A 252 -13.71 -17.08 20.62
C LYS A 252 -12.37 -16.35 20.58
N LEU A 253 -12.14 -15.48 19.59
CA LEU A 253 -10.91 -14.70 19.47
C LEU A 253 -10.93 -13.45 20.38
N LEU A 254 -12.12 -12.94 20.71
CA LEU A 254 -12.31 -11.81 21.63
C LEU A 254 -12.23 -12.22 23.11
N ALA A 255 -12.68 -13.42 23.45
CA ALA A 255 -12.74 -13.97 24.81
C ALA A 255 -11.34 -14.09 25.45
#